data_AF-A0A013SKV0-F1
#
_entry.id   AF-A0A013SKV0-F1
#
_cell.length_a   1.000
_cell.length_b   1.000
_cell.length_c   1.000
_cell.angle_alpha   90.00
_cell.angle_beta   90.00
_cell.angle_gamma   90.00
#
_symmetry.space_group_name_H-M   'P 1'
#
loop_
_entity.id
_entity.type
_entity.pdbx_description
1 polymer ?
#
loop_
_entity_poly.entity_id
_entity_poly.type
_entity_poly.pdbx_seq_one_letter_code
_entity_poly.pdbx_strand_id
1 'polypeptide(L)'
;MFDEVVVAIAIGHHKNPLFSLEERVELAQTSLSHLSNVEFVGFDGLLVNFFKEQKATAVLRGLRAVSDFEYEFQLANMNRQLDPHFEAVFLTPSEQYSFISSTLIREIARLKGDVTKFVPQAVVEAFERKHQQGW
;
A
#
# COMPACT_ATOMS: atom_id res chain seq x y z
N MET A 1 0.19 18.75 6.39
CA MET A 1 0.53 17.63 7.30
C MET A 1 1.92 17.10 6.97
N PHE A 2 2.25 16.89 5.68
CA PHE A 2 3.60 16.55 5.23
C PHE A 2 3.93 17.32 3.94
N ASP A 3 5.20 17.68 3.75
CA ASP A 3 5.68 18.34 2.54
C ASP A 3 5.84 17.33 1.38
N GLU A 4 6.37 16.15 1.68
CA GLU A 4 6.60 15.04 0.75
C GLU A 4 5.96 13.74 1.26
N VAL A 5 5.54 12.87 0.34
CA VAL A 5 4.96 11.56 0.64
C VAL A 5 5.61 10.48 -0.21
N VAL A 6 6.20 9.46 0.44
CA VAL A 6 6.77 8.30 -0.26
C VAL A 6 5.80 7.13 -0.19
N VAL A 7 5.29 6.69 -1.34
CA VAL A 7 4.54 5.43 -1.47
C VAL A 7 5.55 4.29 -1.57
N ALA A 8 5.85 3.72 -0.40
CA ALA A 8 6.78 2.60 -0.25
C ALA A 8 6.11 1.25 -0.51
N ILE A 9 6.51 0.58 -1.58
CA ILE A 9 5.91 -0.68 -2.04
C ILE A 9 6.85 -1.83 -1.67
N ALA A 10 6.47 -2.61 -0.65
CA ALA A 10 7.28 -3.74 -0.21
C ALA A 10 7.35 -4.84 -1.27
N ILE A 11 8.52 -5.46 -1.48
CA ILE A 11 8.69 -6.59 -2.42
C ILE A 11 7.68 -7.71 -2.13
N GLY A 12 7.51 -8.06 -0.85
CA GLY A 12 6.46 -8.98 -0.41
C GLY A 12 6.87 -10.46 -0.41
N HIS A 13 8.10 -10.78 0.04
CA HIS A 13 8.68 -12.14 0.10
C HIS A 13 7.76 -13.25 0.66
N HIS A 14 6.84 -12.91 1.56
CA HIS A 14 5.97 -13.90 2.23
C HIS A 14 4.54 -13.97 1.68
N LYS A 15 4.15 -13.10 0.73
CA LYS A 15 2.74 -12.96 0.32
C LYS A 15 2.46 -13.26 -1.15
N ASN A 16 3.44 -13.75 -1.93
CA ASN A 16 3.34 -14.03 -3.37
C ASN A 16 2.38 -13.06 -4.10
N PRO A 17 2.76 -11.78 -4.22
CA PRO A 17 1.90 -10.77 -4.82
C PRO A 17 1.47 -11.15 -6.25
N LEU A 18 0.21 -10.89 -6.59
CA LEU A 18 -0.32 -11.13 -7.95
C LEU A 18 0.42 -10.30 -9.02
N PHE A 19 0.66 -9.04 -8.69
CA PHE A 19 1.39 -8.10 -9.54
C PHE A 19 2.85 -8.07 -9.09
N SER A 20 3.78 -8.02 -10.04
CA SER A 20 5.20 -7.84 -9.77
C SER A 20 5.46 -6.52 -9.02
N LEU A 21 6.67 -6.32 -8.51
CA LEU A 21 7.01 -5.06 -7.87
C LEU A 21 6.87 -3.90 -8.86
N GLU A 22 7.38 -4.09 -10.07
CA GLU A 22 7.37 -3.14 -11.17
C GLU A 22 5.93 -2.78 -11.56
N GLU A 23 5.07 -3.78 -11.76
CA GLU A 23 3.65 -3.57 -12.07
C GLU A 23 2.96 -2.77 -10.95
N ARG A 24 3.26 -3.03 -9.67
CA ARG A 24 2.65 -2.30 -8.55
C ARG A 24 3.14 -0.85 -8.46
N VAL A 25 4.43 -0.62 -8.72
CA VAL A 25 5.01 0.73 -8.76
C VAL A 25 4.38 1.53 -9.89
N GLU A 26 4.29 0.96 -11.10
CA GLU A 26 3.69 1.61 -12.26
C GLU A 26 2.22 1.95 -12.05
N LEU A 27 1.45 1.02 -11.47
CA LEU A 27 0.03 1.24 -11.16
C LEU A 27 -0.16 2.35 -10.12
N ALA A 28 0.68 2.39 -9.08
CA ALA A 28 0.64 3.45 -8.09
C ALA A 28 1.01 4.80 -8.70
N GLN A 29 2.09 4.87 -9.47
CA GLN A 29 2.54 6.06 -10.19
C GLN A 29 1.45 6.59 -11.12
N THR A 30 0.86 5.73 -11.94
CA THR A 30 -0.21 6.12 -12.88
C THR A 30 -1.40 6.72 -12.12
N SER A 31 -1.83 6.06 -11.04
CA SER A 31 -3.00 6.44 -10.25
C SER A 31 -2.82 7.76 -9.48
N LEU A 32 -1.59 8.08 -9.08
CA LEU A 32 -1.27 9.21 -8.22
C LEU A 32 -0.38 10.26 -8.91
N SER A 33 -0.20 10.15 -10.22
CA SER A 33 0.65 11.03 -11.06
C SER A 33 0.27 12.51 -11.03
N HIS A 34 -0.96 12.83 -10.64
CA HIS A 34 -1.46 14.20 -10.50
C HIS A 34 -0.97 14.91 -9.22
N LEU A 35 -0.30 14.20 -8.30
CA LEU A 35 0.24 14.74 -7.07
C LEU A 35 1.75 14.97 -7.21
N SER A 36 2.19 16.22 -7.20
CA SER A 36 3.58 16.60 -7.48
C SER A 36 4.55 16.31 -6.34
N ASN A 37 4.05 16.04 -5.13
CA ASN A 37 4.86 15.80 -3.94
C ASN A 37 4.84 14.33 -3.49
N VAL A 38 4.53 13.41 -4.41
CA VAL A 38 4.47 11.97 -4.15
C VAL A 38 5.54 11.24 -4.92
N GLU A 39 6.35 10.45 -4.20
CA GLU A 39 7.36 9.57 -4.77
C GLU A 39 6.97 8.10 -4.62
N PHE A 40 7.52 7.23 -5.45
CA PHE A 40 7.18 5.81 -5.48
C PHE A 40 8.45 4.98 -5.46
N VAL A 41 8.61 4.17 -4.43
CA VAL A 41 9.83 3.41 -4.20
C VAL A 41 9.49 1.98 -3.84
N GLY A 42 10.05 1.03 -4.58
CA GLY A 42 10.07 -0.36 -4.16
C GLY A 42 11.10 -0.55 -3.05
N PHE A 43 10.76 -1.27 -1.98
CA PHE A 43 11.70 -1.52 -0.89
C PHE A 43 11.63 -2.96 -0.38
N ASP A 44 12.74 -3.39 0.22
CA ASP A 44 12.89 -4.68 0.88
C ASP A 44 13.49 -4.52 2.28
N GLY A 45 13.36 -5.55 3.10
CA GLY A 45 13.90 -5.59 4.45
C GLY A 45 13.02 -4.90 5.50
N LEU A 46 13.67 -4.44 6.58
CA LEU A 46 12.97 -3.89 7.74
C LEU A 46 12.51 -2.45 7.48
N LEU A 47 11.23 -2.19 7.76
CA LEU A 47 10.64 -0.86 7.63
C LEU A 47 11.40 0.22 8.42
N VAL A 48 11.90 -0.10 9.62
CA VAL A 48 12.67 0.86 10.43
C VAL A 48 14.00 1.26 9.77
N ASN A 49 14.62 0.39 8.98
CA ASN A 49 15.83 0.73 8.24
C ASN A 49 15.49 1.62 7.05
N PHE A 50 14.44 1.26 6.30
CA PHE A 50 13.94 2.09 5.20
C PHE A 50 13.51 3.48 5.68
N PHE A 51 12.85 3.57 6.84
CA PHE A 51 12.51 4.84 7.50
C PHE A 51 13.74 5.73 7.72
N LYS A 52 14.84 5.16 8.22
CA LYS A 52 16.12 5.87 8.42
C LYS A 52 16.76 6.29 7.10
N GLU A 53 16.80 5.40 6.12
CA GLU A 53 17.38 5.65 4.79
C GLU A 53 16.67 6.81 4.08
N GLN A 54 15.33 6.84 4.17
CA GLN A 54 14.49 7.91 3.63
C GLN A 54 14.54 9.19 4.47
N LYS A 55 15.17 9.18 5.65
CA LYS A 55 15.11 10.26 6.64
C LYS A 55 13.66 10.71 6.91
N ALA A 56 12.74 9.74 6.93
CA ALA A 56 11.33 10.01 7.04
C ALA A 56 10.97 10.60 8.40
N THR A 57 9.94 11.45 8.44
CA THR A 57 9.43 12.02 9.71
C THR A 57 8.47 11.06 10.41
N ALA A 58 7.64 10.36 9.65
CA ALA A 58 6.67 9.39 10.18
C ALA A 58 6.31 8.34 9.12
N VAL A 59 5.86 7.18 9.57
CA VAL A 59 5.17 6.19 8.75
C VAL A 59 3.67 6.44 8.82
N LEU A 60 3.03 6.60 7.66
CA LEU A 60 1.58 6.74 7.56
C LEU A 60 0.90 5.38 7.35
N ARG A 61 -0.12 5.06 8.14
CA ARG A 61 -0.89 3.82 8.01
C ARG A 61 -2.40 4.10 8.06
N GLY A 62 -3.15 3.31 7.29
CA GLY A 62 -4.62 3.35 7.29
C GLY A 62 -5.19 2.32 8.26
N LEU A 63 -6.16 2.71 9.08
CA LEU A 63 -6.88 1.82 10.00
C LEU A 63 -8.34 1.70 9.57
N ARG A 64 -8.77 0.51 9.16
CA ARG A 64 -10.15 0.28 8.68
C ARG A 64 -11.00 -0.46 9.71
N ALA A 65 -10.38 -1.39 10.44
CA ALA A 65 -11.02 -2.20 11.47
C ALA A 65 -10.21 -2.20 12.76
N VAL A 66 -10.83 -2.62 13.86
CA VAL A 66 -10.18 -2.75 15.18
C VAL A 66 -8.93 -3.64 15.11
N SER A 67 -8.98 -4.70 14.30
CA SER A 67 -7.83 -5.59 14.09
C SER A 67 -6.64 -4.91 13.42
N ASP A 68 -6.87 -3.92 12.54
CA ASP A 68 -5.77 -3.15 11.94
C ASP A 68 -5.10 -2.32 13.04
N PHE A 69 -5.87 -1.72 13.95
CA PHE A 69 -5.34 -0.93 15.06
C PHE A 69 -4.46 -1.76 15.98
N GLU A 70 -4.91 -2.93 16.44
CA GLU A 70 -4.13 -3.79 17.33
C GLU A 70 -2.79 -4.20 16.71
N TYR A 71 -2.81 -4.62 15.44
CA TYR A 71 -1.61 -4.99 14.70
C TYR A 71 -0.64 -3.81 14.55
N GLU A 72 -1.14 -2.68 14.06
CA GLU A 72 -0.31 -1.51 13.80
C GLU A 72 0.21 -0.85 15.08
N PHE A 73 -0.56 -0.88 16.17
CA PHE A 73 -0.13 -0.39 17.48
C PHE A 73 1.04 -1.22 18.02
N GLN A 74 0.99 -2.54 17.88
CA GLN A 74 2.11 -3.42 18.24
C GLN A 74 3.35 -3.12 17.38
N LEU A 75 3.18 -2.98 16.06
CA LEU A 75 4.28 -2.70 15.13
C LEU A 75 4.93 -1.34 15.40
N ALA A 76 4.13 -0.30 15.66
CA ALA A 76 4.64 1.03 15.97
C ALA A 76 5.52 1.02 17.23
N ASN A 77 5.06 0.35 18.30
CA ASN A 77 5.86 0.22 19.52
C ASN A 77 7.14 -0.59 19.32
N MET A 78 7.08 -1.68 18.54
CA MET A 78 8.27 -2.47 18.23
C MET A 78 9.30 -1.66 17.43
N ASN A 79 8.87 -0.95 16.39
CA ASN A 79 9.77 -0.12 15.60
C ASN A 79 10.34 1.05 16.40
N ARG A 80 9.57 1.62 17.34
CA ARG A 80 10.07 2.66 18.27
C ARG A 80 11.12 2.13 19.25
N GLN A 81 11.08 0.84 19.61
CA GLN A 81 12.15 0.19 20.37
C GLN A 81 13.42 -0.02 19.53
N LEU A 82 13.27 -0.28 18.22
CA LEU A 82 14.40 -0.45 17.29
C LEU A 82 15.02 0.89 16.86
N ASP A 83 14.22 1.96 16.85
CA ASP A 83 14.64 3.33 16.59
C ASP A 83 13.77 4.32 17.39
N PRO A 84 14.32 5.05 18.37
CA PRO A 84 13.56 6.00 19.17
C PRO A 84 12.99 7.17 18.35
N HIS A 85 13.47 7.41 17.12
CA HIS A 85 12.95 8.43 16.22
C HIS A 85 11.77 7.93 15.35
N PHE A 86 11.46 6.64 15.40
CA PHE A 86 10.36 6.09 14.61
C PHE A 86 9.02 6.63 15.12
N GLU A 87 8.28 7.26 14.21
CA GLU A 87 6.93 7.76 14.47
C GLU A 87 5.92 7.14 13.51
N ALA A 88 4.71 6.87 14.01
CA ALA A 88 3.61 6.34 13.21
C ALA A 88 2.37 7.21 13.33
N VAL A 89 1.82 7.63 12.19
CA VAL A 89 0.58 8.40 12.09
C VAL A 89 -0.49 7.53 11.45
N PHE A 90 -1.70 7.56 12.02
CA PHE A 90 -2.82 6.75 11.58
C PHE A 90 -3.94 7.62 11.00
N LEU A 91 -4.48 7.22 9.86
CA LEU A 91 -5.69 7.81 9.29
C LEU A 91 -6.78 6.75 9.17
N THR A 92 -8.02 7.15 9.45
CA THR A 92 -9.21 6.34 9.15
C THR A 92 -9.73 6.70 7.76
N PRO A 93 -10.17 5.72 6.96
CA PRO A 93 -10.74 6.00 5.64
C PRO A 93 -12.10 6.69 5.78
N SER A 94 -12.50 7.42 4.75
CA SER A 94 -13.91 7.79 4.57
C SER A 94 -14.77 6.52 4.42
N GLU A 95 -16.03 6.60 4.86
CA GLU A 95 -16.96 5.47 4.92
C GLU A 95 -17.04 4.70 3.58
N GLN A 96 -17.10 5.42 2.47
CA GLN A 96 -17.18 4.86 1.11
C GLN A 96 -15.99 3.97 0.70
N TYR A 97 -14.86 4.03 1.41
CA TYR A 97 -13.67 3.22 1.14
C TYR A 97 -13.36 2.21 2.25
N SER A 98 -14.12 2.23 3.35
CA SER A 98 -13.87 1.42 4.56
C SER A 98 -13.82 -0.10 4.29
N PHE A 99 -14.60 -0.57 3.32
CA PHE A 99 -14.70 -1.99 2.96
C PHE A 99 -13.69 -2.42 1.88
N ILE A 100 -12.95 -1.49 1.28
CA ILE A 100 -12.01 -1.81 0.19
C ILE A 100 -10.74 -2.42 0.78
N SER A 101 -10.30 -3.55 0.21
CA SER A 101 -9.02 -4.18 0.51
C SER A 101 -8.44 -4.84 -0.73
N SER A 102 -7.13 -4.76 -0.94
CA SER A 102 -6.51 -5.39 -2.11
C SER A 102 -6.75 -6.90 -2.16
N THR A 103 -6.87 -7.56 -1.00
CA THR A 103 -7.21 -9.00 -0.94
C THR A 103 -8.62 -9.27 -1.48
N LEU A 104 -9.61 -8.51 -1.04
CA LEU A 104 -10.99 -8.65 -1.51
C LEU A 104 -11.12 -8.30 -3.00
N ILE A 105 -10.46 -7.23 -3.45
CA ILE A 105 -10.47 -6.82 -4.85
C ILE A 105 -9.84 -7.89 -5.76
N ARG A 106 -8.70 -8.48 -5.35
CA ARG A 106 -8.09 -9.60 -6.10
C ARG A 106 -9.03 -10.81 -6.18
N GLU A 107 -9.77 -11.11 -5.12
CA GLU A 107 -10.73 -12.21 -5.13
C GLU A 107 -11.89 -11.97 -6.10
N ILE A 108 -12.48 -10.78 -6.07
CA ILE A 108 -13.56 -10.39 -6.99
C ILE A 108 -13.07 -10.44 -8.44
N ALA A 109 -11.90 -9.84 -8.72
CA ALA A 109 -11.30 -9.85 -10.05
C ALA A 109 -11.03 -11.29 -10.54
N ARG A 110 -10.48 -12.17 -9.68
CA ARG A 110 -10.22 -13.57 -10.01
C ARG A 110 -11.49 -14.30 -10.46
N LEU A 111 -12.62 -14.00 -9.81
CA LEU A 111 -13.94 -14.56 -10.13
C LEU A 111 -14.65 -13.81 -11.27
N LYS A 112 -13.93 -12.96 -12.03
CA LYS A 112 -14.43 -12.14 -13.14
C LYS A 112 -15.55 -11.17 -12.74
N GLY A 113 -15.58 -10.78 -11.48
CA GLY A 113 -16.46 -9.72 -10.98
C GLY A 113 -15.94 -8.33 -11.37
N ASP A 114 -16.86 -7.38 -11.52
CA ASP A 114 -16.52 -5.98 -11.82
C ASP A 114 -15.89 -5.28 -10.60
N VAL A 115 -14.69 -4.72 -10.79
CA VAL A 115 -13.96 -3.97 -9.77
C VAL A 115 -13.83 -2.47 -10.07
N THR A 116 -14.44 -1.99 -11.16
CA THR A 116 -14.29 -0.62 -11.70
C THR A 116 -14.66 0.46 -10.68
N LYS A 117 -15.59 0.18 -9.77
CA LYS A 117 -16.00 1.12 -8.71
C LYS A 117 -15.00 1.26 -7.57
N PHE A 118 -14.00 0.38 -7.48
CA PHE A 118 -13.14 0.25 -6.29
C PHE A 118 -11.66 0.55 -6.57
N VAL A 119 -11.27 0.62 -7.84
CA VAL A 119 -9.87 0.85 -8.25
C VAL A 119 -9.79 1.82 -9.43
N PRO A 120 -8.65 2.51 -9.59
CA PRO A 120 -8.39 3.31 -10.78
C PRO A 120 -8.44 2.49 -12.07
N GLN A 121 -8.77 3.14 -13.20
CA GLN A 121 -8.91 2.50 -14.51
C GLN A 121 -7.69 1.68 -14.92
N ALA A 122 -6.48 2.19 -14.68
CA ALA A 122 -5.23 1.48 -14.99
C ALA A 122 -5.12 0.11 -14.28
N VAL A 123 -5.73 -0.04 -13.10
CA VAL A 123 -5.76 -1.30 -12.34
C VAL A 123 -6.78 -2.27 -12.93
N VAL A 124 -7.93 -1.77 -13.42
CA VAL A 124 -8.93 -2.59 -14.15
C VAL A 124 -8.26 -3.22 -15.37
N GLU A 125 -7.60 -2.40 -16.19
CA GLU A 125 -6.87 -2.85 -17.38
C GLU A 125 -5.74 -3.83 -17.04
N ALA A 126 -5.09 -3.66 -15.89
CA ALA A 126 -4.05 -4.59 -15.44
C ALA A 126 -4.62 -5.97 -15.06
N PHE A 127 -5.79 -6.03 -14.42
CA PHE A 127 -6.48 -7.30 -14.19
C PHE A 127 -6.92 -7.97 -15.50
N GLU A 128 -7.42 -7.20 -16.46
CA GLU A 128 -7.76 -7.72 -17.80
C GLU A 128 -6.54 -8.33 -18.49
N ARG A 129 -5.37 -7.67 -18.42
CA ARG A 129 -4.10 -8.21 -18.92
C ARG A 129 -3.70 -9.51 -18.22
N LYS A 130 -3.88 -9.63 -16.90
CA LYS A 130 -3.62 -10.89 -16.18
C LYS A 130 -4.55 -12.01 -16.66
N HIS A 131 -5.83 -11.73 -16.88
CA HIS A 131 -6.77 -12.72 -17.43
C HIS A 131 -6.40 -13.19 -18.84
N GLN A 132 -5.91 -12.29 -19.70
CA GLN A 132 -5.41 -12.64 -21.03
C GLN A 132 -4.17 -13.56 -20.96
N GLN A 133 -3.40 -13.47 -19.88
CA GLN A 133 -2.23 -14.31 -19.60
C GLN A 133 -2.59 -15.64 -18.90
N GLY A 134 -3.87 -15.93 -18.69
CA GLY A 134 -4.34 -17.20 -18.11
C GLY A 134 -4.45 -17.21 -16.58
N TRP A 135 -4.47 -16.04 -15.95
CA TRP A 135 -4.89 -15.88 -14.54
C TRP A 135 -6.41 -15.95 -14.40
#